data_AF-A0A8R1YCK0-F1
#
_entry.id   AF-A0A8R1YCK0-F1
#
_cell.length_a   1.000
_cell.length_b   1.000
_cell.length_c   1.000
_cell.angle_alpha   90.00
_cell.angle_beta   90.00
_cell.angle_gamma   90.00
#
_symmetry.space_group_name_H-M   'P 1'
#
loop_
_entity.id
_entity.type
_entity.pdbx_description
1 polymer ?
#
loop_
_entity_poly.entity_id
_entity_poly.type
_entity_poly.pdbx_seq_one_letter_code
_entity_poly.pdbx_strand_id
1 'polypeptide(L)'
;MECPPPLELLPRELIWSLIEQAPEAVAALRLSSSTLRAHVDQYALHGAAIRLVDEVQVNSLGLQACVDVKVEVPRRMASLLELRLRLRCAQAKRILKRRRIDDRIAYYFTVPTFHPILRALSEAAGRHIGRLSLARYGPMPLAEIDFMWREKSFRKLDVELEKANDDDAKYVQNTIVTHKVDHLTWNASEVGDSCDTVAFLSEMAALVRTLYVFRIETLEDIAWAPLIQEMLSKKLDKLHLSTTFDRSISYFEQFDTISTDCATALIEALPKIRKRFHFSTAFTGRLGGIKQQRPFICRIKEPPLIGMKQKTNRMLIISHWSRIDEEIVPERKFDGTSFDAYFS
;
A
#
# COMPACT_ATOMS: atom_id res chain seq x y z
N MET A 1 1.63 17.32 50.89
CA MET A 1 1.60 16.84 49.49
C MET A 1 0.74 17.82 48.72
N GLU A 2 1.37 18.70 47.94
CA GLU A 2 0.65 19.64 47.10
C GLU A 2 0.00 18.86 45.95
N CYS A 3 -1.31 19.04 45.74
CA CYS A 3 -1.94 18.56 44.53
C CYS A 3 -1.30 19.29 43.34
N PRO A 4 -0.89 18.57 42.28
CA PRO A 4 -0.40 19.23 41.08
C PRO A 4 -1.46 20.21 40.54
N PRO A 5 -1.05 21.30 39.90
CA PRO A 5 -1.99 22.26 39.34
C PRO A 5 -2.95 21.57 38.36
N PRO A 6 -4.23 21.97 38.33
CA PRO A 6 -5.21 21.42 37.41
C PRO A 6 -4.72 21.44 35.97
N LEU A 7 -4.98 20.37 35.22
CA LEU A 7 -4.65 20.25 33.80
C LEU A 7 -5.24 21.40 32.97
N GLU A 8 -6.37 21.96 33.41
CA GLU A 8 -7.04 23.13 32.82
C GLU A 8 -6.21 24.41 32.83
N LEU A 9 -5.20 24.53 33.69
CA LEU A 9 -4.34 25.71 33.78
C LEU A 9 -3.13 25.64 32.84
N LEU A 10 -2.91 24.49 32.19
CA LEU A 10 -1.81 24.36 31.24
C LEU A 10 -2.08 25.19 29.98
N PRO A 11 -1.03 25.79 29.38
CA PRO A 11 -1.11 26.34 28.04
C PRO A 11 -1.69 25.32 27.06
N ARG A 12 -2.52 25.80 26.13
CA ARG A 12 -3.21 24.99 25.13
C ARG A 12 -2.24 24.07 24.38
N GLU A 13 -1.07 24.58 24.05
CA GLU A 13 -0.03 23.88 23.28
C GLU A 13 0.46 22.64 24.05
N LEU A 14 0.58 22.72 25.39
CA LEU A 14 0.95 21.57 26.22
C LEU A 14 -0.17 20.54 26.30
N ILE A 15 -1.43 20.98 26.42
CA ILE A 15 -2.60 20.09 26.37
C ILE A 15 -2.64 19.35 25.04
N TRP A 16 -2.34 20.03 23.93
CA TRP A 16 -2.29 19.42 22.60
C TRP A 16 -1.16 18.40 22.48
N SER A 17 0.04 18.70 23.00
CA SER A 17 1.14 17.73 23.07
C SER A 17 0.79 16.50 23.91
N LEU A 18 0.04 16.65 25.00
CA LEU A 18 -0.45 15.51 25.79
C LEU A 18 -1.41 14.64 24.98
N ILE A 19 -2.30 15.25 24.18
CA ILE A 19 -3.20 14.51 23.29
C ILE A 19 -2.42 13.76 22.21
N GLU A 20 -1.34 14.33 21.69
CA GLU A 20 -0.46 13.65 20.73
C GLU A 20 0.25 12.43 21.33
N GLN A 21 0.62 12.51 22.61
CA GLN A 21 1.26 11.40 23.32
C GLN A 21 0.28 10.31 23.77
N ALA A 22 -0.94 10.70 24.17
CA ALA A 22 -1.98 9.79 24.68
C ALA A 22 -3.34 9.99 23.96
N PRO A 23 -3.41 9.73 22.64
CA PRO A 23 -4.61 9.94 21.82
C PRO A 23 -5.80 9.06 22.23
N GLU A 24 -5.57 7.95 22.92
CA GLU A 24 -6.60 7.07 23.47
C GLU A 24 -7.39 7.73 24.60
N ALA A 25 -6.77 8.67 25.34
CA ALA A 25 -7.34 9.34 26.50
C ALA A 25 -8.32 10.47 26.13
N VAL A 26 -8.40 10.85 24.85
CA VAL A 26 -9.23 11.98 24.38
C VAL A 26 -10.69 11.86 24.78
N ALA A 27 -11.25 10.64 24.82
CA ALA A 27 -12.63 10.42 25.24
C ALA A 27 -12.83 10.71 26.73
N ALA A 28 -11.88 10.31 27.58
CA ALA A 28 -11.91 10.56 29.02
C ALA A 28 -11.67 12.06 29.32
N LEU A 29 -10.67 12.67 28.68
CA LEU A 29 -10.37 14.11 28.80
C LEU A 29 -11.56 14.99 28.38
N ARG A 30 -12.33 14.56 27.39
CA ARG A 30 -13.52 15.30 26.93
C ARG A 30 -14.69 15.24 27.93
N LEU A 31 -14.69 14.24 28.82
CA LEU A 31 -15.71 14.04 29.84
C LEU A 31 -15.35 14.65 31.20
N SER A 32 -14.08 15.00 31.44
CA SER A 32 -13.62 15.48 32.75
C SER A 32 -14.05 16.93 33.05
N SER A 33 -13.95 17.85 32.09
CA SER A 33 -14.38 19.24 32.27
C SER A 33 -14.81 19.91 30.96
N SER A 34 -15.59 21.00 31.06
CA SER A 34 -16.00 21.79 29.89
C SER A 34 -14.81 22.46 29.20
N THR A 35 -13.84 22.93 29.98
CA THR A 35 -12.58 23.50 29.47
C THR A 35 -11.78 22.47 28.70
N LEU A 36 -11.54 21.28 29.25
CA LEU A 36 -10.79 20.23 28.55
C LEU A 36 -11.55 19.72 27.31
N ARG A 37 -12.87 19.63 27.37
CA ARG A 37 -13.70 19.35 26.19
C ARG A 37 -13.46 20.35 25.07
N ALA A 38 -13.45 21.65 25.36
CA ALA A 38 -13.20 22.68 24.36
C ALA A 38 -11.81 22.55 23.74
N HIS A 39 -10.78 22.29 24.56
CA HIS A 39 -9.40 22.11 24.07
C HIS A 39 -9.25 20.86 23.19
N VAL A 40 -9.86 19.74 23.59
CA VAL A 40 -9.86 18.49 22.84
C VAL A 40 -10.60 18.65 21.50
N ASP A 41 -11.76 19.32 21.49
CA ASP A 41 -12.54 19.54 20.28
C ASP A 41 -11.81 20.50 19.31
N GLN A 42 -11.19 21.56 19.83
CA GLN A 42 -10.32 22.44 19.03
C GLN A 42 -9.15 21.68 18.41
N TYR A 43 -8.46 20.85 19.19
CA TYR A 43 -7.36 20.03 18.68
C TYR A 43 -7.82 19.05 17.60
N ALA A 44 -8.95 18.38 17.81
CA ALA A 44 -9.54 17.47 16.83
C ALA A 44 -9.94 18.19 15.53
N LEU A 45 -10.34 19.45 15.60
CA LEU A 45 -10.66 20.25 14.42
C LEU A 45 -9.42 20.83 13.72
N HIS A 46 -8.34 21.12 14.46
CA HIS A 46 -7.14 21.76 13.92
C HIS A 46 -6.37 20.93 12.87
N GLY A 47 -6.56 19.61 12.84
CA GLY A 47 -5.95 18.76 11.80
C GLY A 47 -4.43 18.63 11.95
N ALA A 48 -3.97 18.36 13.17
CA ALA A 48 -2.55 18.26 13.54
C ALA A 48 -1.69 17.35 12.61
N ALA A 49 -0.38 17.60 12.61
CA ALA A 49 0.63 16.93 11.77
C ALA A 49 0.88 15.45 12.11
N ILE A 50 0.24 14.91 13.15
CA ILE A 50 0.40 13.51 13.50
C ILE A 50 -0.18 12.59 12.40
N ARG A 51 0.55 11.52 12.10
CA ARG A 51 0.08 10.44 11.23
C ARG A 51 -0.92 9.58 12.01
N LEU A 52 -2.22 9.83 11.79
CA LEU A 52 -3.30 9.06 12.40
C LEU A 52 -3.58 7.76 11.63
N VAL A 53 -3.51 7.84 10.31
CA VAL A 53 -3.95 6.77 9.41
C VAL A 53 -2.75 6.04 8.84
N ASP A 54 -2.75 4.73 9.02
CA ASP A 54 -1.73 3.87 8.44
C ASP A 54 -2.03 3.56 6.98
N GLU A 55 -3.30 3.31 6.66
CA GLU A 55 -3.71 2.97 5.32
C GLU A 55 -5.11 3.50 5.02
N VAL A 56 -5.26 4.06 3.82
CA VAL A 56 -6.56 4.30 3.21
C VAL A 56 -6.64 3.45 1.97
N GLN A 57 -7.63 2.59 1.90
CA GLN A 57 -7.96 1.80 0.73
C GLN A 57 -9.30 2.27 0.17
N VAL A 58 -9.35 2.52 -1.13
CA VAL A 58 -10.57 2.90 -1.85
C VAL A 58 -10.77 1.97 -3.04
N ASN A 59 -11.91 1.28 -3.05
CA ASN A 59 -12.29 0.37 -4.11
C ASN A 59 -13.50 0.96 -4.87
N SER A 60 -13.38 1.13 -6.19
CA SER A 60 -14.53 1.52 -7.02
C SER A 60 -15.43 0.30 -7.27
N LEU A 61 -16.74 0.45 -7.06
CA LEU A 61 -17.71 -0.61 -7.33
C LEU A 61 -18.37 -0.42 -8.70
N GLY A 62 -18.55 -1.51 -9.45
CA GLY A 62 -18.87 -1.47 -10.89
C GLY A 62 -20.28 -1.03 -11.30
N LEU A 63 -21.27 -0.99 -10.39
CA LEU A 63 -22.69 -0.83 -10.78
C LEU A 63 -23.34 0.48 -10.35
N GLN A 64 -22.76 1.20 -9.41
CA GLN A 64 -23.24 2.50 -8.92
C GLN A 64 -22.01 3.33 -8.59
N ALA A 65 -22.04 4.65 -8.80
CA ALA A 65 -20.95 5.58 -8.47
C ALA A 65 -20.67 5.63 -6.95
N CYS A 66 -20.23 4.50 -6.42
CA CYS A 66 -20.09 4.14 -5.04
C CYS A 66 -18.67 3.61 -4.86
N VAL A 67 -18.13 3.94 -3.71
CA VAL A 67 -16.81 3.55 -3.28
C VAL A 67 -16.93 2.77 -2.00
N ASP A 68 -16.19 1.68 -1.92
CA ASP A 68 -15.92 0.99 -0.67
C ASP A 68 -14.60 1.53 -0.10
N VAL A 69 -14.66 2.08 1.11
CA VAL A 69 -13.53 2.72 1.76
C VAL A 69 -13.17 1.95 3.02
N LYS A 70 -11.91 1.50 3.08
CA LYS A 70 -11.30 0.92 4.28
C LYS A 70 -10.24 1.88 4.82
N VAL A 71 -10.29 2.17 6.11
CA VAL A 71 -9.31 3.02 6.80
C VAL A 71 -8.72 2.24 7.97
N GLU A 72 -7.42 2.02 7.96
CA GLU A 72 -6.71 1.39 9.07
C GLU A 72 -5.98 2.42 9.94
N VAL A 73 -6.15 2.31 11.24
CA VAL A 73 -5.45 3.12 12.23
C VAL A 73 -4.86 2.27 13.35
N PRO A 74 -3.75 2.69 13.97
CA PRO A 74 -3.29 2.12 15.23
C PRO A 74 -4.39 2.21 16.29
N ARG A 75 -4.56 1.17 17.11
CA ARG A 75 -5.61 1.13 18.13
C ARG A 75 -5.61 2.35 19.06
N ARG A 76 -4.42 2.87 19.42
CA ARG A 76 -4.29 4.08 20.26
C ARG A 76 -4.86 5.34 19.60
N MET A 77 -4.82 5.42 18.26
CA MET A 77 -5.27 6.59 17.49
C MET A 77 -6.78 6.56 17.18
N ALA A 78 -7.43 5.41 17.37
CA ALA A 78 -8.82 5.19 16.96
C ALA A 78 -9.81 6.17 17.61
N SER A 79 -9.69 6.41 18.92
CA SER A 79 -10.54 7.34 19.67
C SER A 79 -10.49 8.76 19.09
N LEU A 80 -9.30 9.20 18.67
CA LEU A 80 -9.10 10.52 18.08
C LEU A 80 -9.66 10.60 16.66
N LEU A 81 -9.45 9.58 15.81
CA LEU A 81 -10.08 9.54 14.48
C LEU A 81 -11.61 9.57 14.59
N GLU A 82 -12.19 8.73 15.45
CA GLU A 82 -13.64 8.69 15.66
C GLU A 82 -14.19 10.04 16.13
N LEU A 83 -13.47 10.73 17.03
CA LEU A 83 -13.84 12.07 17.47
C LEU A 83 -13.80 13.07 16.31
N ARG A 84 -12.70 13.09 15.53
CA ARG A 84 -12.53 13.99 14.38
C ARG A 84 -13.64 13.81 13.34
N LEU A 85 -14.02 12.56 13.07
CA LEU A 85 -15.10 12.22 12.15
C LEU A 85 -16.46 12.68 12.69
N ARG A 86 -16.75 12.42 13.97
CA ARG A 86 -18.03 12.81 14.59
C ARG A 86 -18.24 14.32 14.63
N LEU A 87 -17.17 15.09 14.83
CA LEU A 87 -17.23 16.56 14.81
C LEU A 87 -17.48 17.13 13.40
N ARG A 88 -17.11 16.39 12.35
CA ARG A 88 -17.26 16.84 10.94
C ARG A 88 -18.50 16.29 10.24
N CYS A 89 -18.95 15.10 10.64
CA CYS A 89 -20.04 14.41 9.99
C CYS A 89 -20.92 13.72 11.04
N ALA A 90 -22.12 14.28 11.27
CA ALA A 90 -23.10 13.72 12.21
C ALA A 90 -23.49 12.27 11.87
N GLN A 91 -23.44 11.90 10.59
CA GLN A 91 -23.79 10.56 10.10
C GLN A 91 -22.69 9.51 10.36
N ALA A 92 -21.47 9.93 10.74
CA ALA A 92 -20.32 9.03 10.93
C ALA A 92 -20.64 7.85 11.86
N LYS A 93 -21.38 8.08 12.95
CA LYS A 93 -21.74 7.01 13.91
C LYS A 93 -22.58 5.89 13.29
N ARG A 94 -23.40 6.20 12.28
CA ARG A 94 -24.29 5.23 11.62
C ARG A 94 -23.58 4.44 10.53
N ILE A 95 -22.54 5.02 9.93
CA ILE A 95 -21.89 4.50 8.72
C ILE A 95 -20.63 3.70 9.05
N LEU A 96 -19.92 4.06 10.12
CA LEU A 96 -18.66 3.43 10.49
C LEU A 96 -18.87 2.03 11.09
N LYS A 97 -18.71 0.99 10.26
CA LYS A 97 -18.46 -0.36 10.75
C LYS A 97 -16.98 -0.45 11.13
N ARG A 98 -16.69 -1.02 12.29
CA ARG A 98 -15.30 -1.21 12.76
C ARG A 98 -14.99 -2.68 13.00
N ARG A 99 -13.79 -3.10 12.64
CA ARG A 99 -13.24 -4.42 12.90
C ARG A 99 -11.87 -4.27 13.56
N ARG A 100 -11.58 -5.11 14.55
CA ARG A 100 -10.25 -5.17 15.14
C ARG A 100 -9.38 -6.14 14.34
N ILE A 101 -8.17 -5.71 14.00
CA ILE A 101 -7.17 -6.50 13.29
C ILE A 101 -5.86 -6.36 14.09
N ASP A 102 -5.53 -7.35 14.90
CA ASP A 102 -4.36 -7.33 15.80
C ASP A 102 -4.33 -6.09 16.72
N ASP A 103 -3.34 -5.21 16.51
CA ASP A 103 -3.10 -3.93 17.19
C ASP A 103 -3.71 -2.71 16.45
N ARG A 104 -4.50 -2.96 15.40
CA ARG A 104 -5.15 -1.94 14.58
C ARG A 104 -6.67 -2.02 14.64
N ILE A 105 -7.30 -0.92 14.24
CA ILE A 105 -8.73 -0.86 13.98
C ILE A 105 -8.92 -0.49 12.51
N ALA A 106 -9.70 -1.30 11.80
CA ALA A 106 -10.12 -1.04 10.44
C ALA A 106 -11.58 -0.55 10.43
N TYR A 107 -11.81 0.58 9.79
CA TYR A 107 -13.13 1.15 9.55
C TYR A 107 -13.52 0.88 8.10
N TYR A 108 -14.76 0.42 7.89
CA TYR A 108 -15.29 0.10 6.57
C TYR A 108 -16.59 0.84 6.34
N PHE A 109 -16.75 1.38 5.15
CA PHE A 109 -18.01 1.93 4.72
C PHE A 109 -18.11 2.02 3.19
N THR A 110 -19.31 1.77 2.69
CA THR A 110 -19.66 1.88 1.28
C THR A 110 -20.59 3.07 1.10
N VAL A 111 -20.20 4.04 0.28
CA VAL A 111 -20.94 5.28 0.09
C VAL A 111 -20.85 5.78 -1.35
N PRO A 112 -21.79 6.60 -1.83
CA PRO A 112 -21.63 7.33 -3.09
C PRO A 112 -20.36 8.20 -3.10
N THR A 113 -19.74 8.39 -4.27
CA THR A 113 -18.51 9.18 -4.46
C THR A 113 -18.59 10.63 -3.95
N PHE A 114 -19.79 11.20 -3.91
CA PHE A 114 -20.05 12.56 -3.42
C PHE A 114 -20.56 12.60 -1.98
N HIS A 115 -20.53 11.47 -1.25
CA HIS A 115 -21.03 11.43 0.11
C HIS A 115 -20.18 12.33 1.04
N PRO A 116 -20.80 13.20 1.89
CA PRO A 116 -20.06 14.13 2.75
C PRO A 116 -19.03 13.49 3.68
N ILE A 117 -19.23 12.21 4.01
CA ILE A 117 -18.30 11.45 4.84
C ILE A 117 -16.91 11.33 4.22
N LEU A 118 -16.77 11.34 2.89
CA LEU A 118 -15.47 11.22 2.22
C LEU A 118 -14.61 12.46 2.44
N ARG A 119 -15.22 13.65 2.36
CA ARG A 119 -14.56 14.91 2.73
C ARG A 119 -14.22 14.95 4.21
N ALA A 120 -15.17 14.57 5.08
CA ALA A 120 -14.95 14.50 6.51
C ALA A 120 -13.82 13.53 6.88
N LEU A 121 -13.71 12.39 6.18
CA LEU A 121 -12.62 11.44 6.34
C LEU A 121 -11.29 12.03 5.91
N SER A 122 -11.23 12.63 4.71
CA SER A 122 -10.01 13.27 4.22
C SER A 122 -9.49 14.28 5.24
N GLU A 123 -10.33 15.16 5.76
CA GLU A 123 -9.94 16.14 6.78
C GLU A 123 -9.55 15.48 8.12
N ALA A 124 -10.31 14.47 8.56
CA ALA A 124 -10.06 13.78 9.83
C ALA A 124 -8.75 12.98 9.84
N ALA A 125 -8.37 12.38 8.70
CA ALA A 125 -7.17 11.57 8.54
C ALA A 125 -5.86 12.35 8.78
N GLY A 126 -5.90 13.68 8.70
CA GLY A 126 -4.71 14.53 8.80
C GLY A 126 -3.95 14.63 7.47
N ARG A 127 -2.74 15.20 7.47
CA ARG A 127 -1.95 15.44 6.24
C ARG A 127 -1.03 14.27 5.85
N HIS A 128 -0.74 13.38 6.79
CA HIS A 128 0.20 12.29 6.60
C HIS A 128 -0.53 10.95 6.70
N ILE A 129 -0.48 10.19 5.61
CA ILE A 129 -1.05 8.84 5.53
C ILE A 129 0.11 7.88 5.26
N GLY A 130 0.07 6.68 5.82
CA GLY A 130 1.13 5.69 5.59
C GLY A 130 1.16 5.15 4.16
N ARG A 131 0.02 4.63 3.71
CA ARG A 131 -0.20 4.02 2.40
C ARG A 131 -1.54 4.45 1.82
N LEU A 132 -1.55 4.70 0.51
CA LEU A 132 -2.77 4.79 -0.27
C LEU A 132 -2.91 3.52 -1.13
N SER A 133 -4.05 2.86 -1.03
CA SER A 133 -4.38 1.66 -1.81
C SER A 133 -5.60 1.95 -2.67
N LEU A 134 -5.48 1.84 -3.99
CA LEU A 134 -6.53 2.12 -4.95
C LEU A 134 -6.89 0.84 -5.68
N ALA A 135 -8.16 0.45 -5.67
CA ALA A 135 -8.64 -0.66 -6.47
C ALA A 135 -9.75 -0.21 -7.43
N ARG A 136 -9.62 -0.55 -8.71
CA ARG A 136 -10.63 -0.26 -9.74
C ARG A 136 -11.16 -1.54 -10.37
N TYR A 137 -12.39 -1.90 -9.97
CA TYR A 137 -13.17 -3.03 -10.52
C TYR A 137 -14.39 -2.56 -11.33
N GLY A 138 -14.37 -1.31 -11.79
CA GLY A 138 -15.50 -0.67 -12.44
C GLY A 138 -15.08 0.40 -13.43
N PRO A 139 -16.05 1.02 -14.13
CA PRO A 139 -15.78 2.02 -15.16
C PRO A 139 -15.38 3.38 -14.58
N MET A 140 -15.53 3.58 -13.26
CA MET A 140 -15.25 4.85 -12.61
C MET A 140 -13.74 5.16 -12.61
N PRO A 141 -13.29 6.28 -13.19
CA PRO A 141 -11.89 6.66 -13.20
C PRO A 141 -11.34 6.91 -11.79
N LEU A 142 -10.08 6.59 -11.56
CA LEU A 142 -9.39 6.88 -10.28
C LEU A 142 -9.38 8.38 -9.93
N ALA A 143 -9.42 9.24 -10.94
CA ALA A 143 -9.40 10.70 -10.75
C ALA A 143 -10.62 11.25 -9.97
N GLU A 144 -11.76 10.54 -9.96
CA GLU A 144 -12.99 10.98 -9.28
C GLU A 144 -12.82 11.12 -7.76
N ILE A 145 -11.89 10.34 -7.18
CA ILE A 145 -11.61 10.30 -5.74
C ILE A 145 -10.34 11.05 -5.35
N ASP A 146 -9.68 11.71 -6.31
CA ASP A 146 -8.43 12.45 -6.13
C ASP A 146 -8.50 13.53 -5.04
N PHE A 147 -9.67 14.17 -4.89
CA PHE A 147 -9.90 15.19 -3.88
C PHE A 147 -9.60 14.70 -2.44
N MET A 148 -9.71 13.39 -2.18
CA MET A 148 -9.49 12.83 -0.85
C MET A 148 -8.01 12.90 -0.44
N TRP A 149 -7.08 12.81 -1.39
CA TRP A 149 -5.64 12.75 -1.09
C TRP A 149 -4.79 13.86 -1.71
N ARG A 150 -5.38 14.78 -2.47
CA ARG A 150 -4.67 15.92 -3.10
C ARG A 150 -3.71 16.67 -2.17
N GLU A 151 -4.12 16.93 -0.93
CA GLU A 151 -3.30 17.66 0.07
C GLU A 151 -2.58 16.73 1.06
N LYS A 152 -2.47 15.44 0.74
CA LYS A 152 -1.89 14.42 1.61
C LYS A 152 -0.48 14.07 1.15
N SER A 153 0.31 13.59 2.08
CA SER A 153 1.60 12.99 1.81
C SER A 153 1.59 11.53 2.23
N PHE A 154 2.07 10.68 1.33
CA PHE A 154 2.23 9.25 1.52
C PHE A 154 3.39 8.79 0.63
N ARG A 155 4.10 7.73 1.05
CA ARG A 155 5.27 7.22 0.31
C ARG A 155 5.02 5.87 -0.34
N LYS A 156 3.90 5.23 -0.03
CA LYS A 156 3.49 3.91 -0.54
C LYS A 156 2.17 4.05 -1.28
N LEU A 157 2.15 3.59 -2.52
CA LEU A 157 0.97 3.53 -3.37
C LEU A 157 0.79 2.07 -3.81
N ASP A 158 -0.36 1.49 -3.51
CA ASP A 158 -0.77 0.18 -4.01
C ASP A 158 -1.93 0.41 -4.99
N VAL A 159 -1.84 -0.18 -6.18
CA VAL A 159 -2.84 -0.04 -7.25
C VAL A 159 -3.25 -1.41 -7.73
N GLU A 160 -4.55 -1.66 -7.72
CA GLU A 160 -5.16 -2.90 -8.19
C GLU A 160 -6.20 -2.58 -9.26
N LEU A 161 -6.03 -3.14 -10.46
CA LEU A 161 -6.90 -2.90 -11.60
C LEU A 161 -7.37 -4.25 -12.15
N GLU A 162 -8.64 -4.34 -12.49
CA GLU A 162 -9.13 -5.44 -13.32
C GLU A 162 -8.47 -5.38 -14.70
N LYS A 163 -8.56 -4.23 -15.36
CA LYS A 163 -7.93 -3.95 -16.66
C LYS A 163 -7.30 -2.57 -16.67
N ALA A 164 -5.99 -2.45 -16.90
CA ALA A 164 -5.29 -1.17 -16.94
C ALA A 164 -5.45 -0.46 -18.29
N ASN A 165 -5.57 0.86 -18.27
CA ASN A 165 -5.55 1.72 -19.47
C ASN A 165 -4.56 2.89 -19.32
N ASP A 166 -4.38 3.67 -20.39
CA ASP A 166 -3.49 4.85 -20.41
C ASP A 166 -3.84 5.91 -19.38
N ASP A 167 -5.12 6.10 -19.10
CA ASP A 167 -5.57 7.11 -18.14
C ASP A 167 -5.22 6.69 -16.71
N ASP A 168 -5.32 5.40 -16.37
CA ASP A 168 -4.85 4.87 -15.09
C ASP A 168 -3.33 4.98 -14.97
N ALA A 169 -2.59 4.65 -16.04
CA ALA A 169 -1.13 4.74 -16.06
C ALA A 169 -0.67 6.19 -15.84
N LYS A 170 -1.24 7.15 -16.57
CA LYS A 170 -0.98 8.59 -16.41
C LYS A 170 -1.39 9.09 -15.02
N TYR A 171 -2.54 8.64 -14.52
CA TYR A 171 -3.01 8.99 -13.19
C TYR A 171 -1.98 8.56 -12.14
N VAL A 172 -1.57 7.29 -12.16
CA VAL A 172 -0.59 6.74 -11.22
C VAL A 172 0.76 7.42 -11.33
N GLN A 173 1.23 7.71 -12.55
CA GLN A 173 2.45 8.49 -12.78
C GLN A 173 2.38 9.88 -12.12
N ASN A 174 1.29 10.60 -12.37
CA ASN A 174 1.07 11.93 -11.79
C ASN A 174 0.97 11.87 -10.26
N THR A 175 0.30 10.86 -9.70
CA THR A 175 0.22 10.63 -8.26
C THR A 175 1.61 10.40 -7.66
N ILE A 176 2.46 9.59 -8.31
CA ILE A 176 3.82 9.31 -7.84
C ILE A 176 4.66 10.59 -7.79
N VAL A 177 4.62 11.38 -8.86
CA VAL A 177 5.38 12.65 -8.94
C VAL A 177 4.85 13.66 -7.92
N THR A 178 3.54 13.84 -7.84
CA THR A 178 2.90 14.85 -6.98
C THR A 178 3.13 14.55 -5.49
N HIS A 179 2.93 13.30 -5.09
CA HIS A 179 3.03 12.91 -3.68
C HIS A 179 4.43 12.41 -3.28
N LYS A 180 5.37 12.37 -4.23
CA LYS A 180 6.74 11.86 -4.05
C LYS A 180 6.74 10.43 -3.50
N VAL A 181 5.97 9.57 -4.14
CA VAL A 181 5.86 8.15 -3.79
C VAL A 181 7.22 7.47 -4.03
N ASP A 182 7.68 6.70 -3.06
CA ASP A 182 8.94 5.95 -3.14
C ASP A 182 8.71 4.46 -3.41
N HIS A 183 7.51 3.95 -3.12
CA HIS A 183 7.10 2.55 -3.27
C HIS A 183 5.80 2.45 -4.07
N LEU A 184 5.84 1.76 -5.21
CA LEU A 184 4.67 1.39 -5.99
C LEU A 184 4.46 -0.12 -5.95
N THR A 185 3.23 -0.53 -5.62
CA THR A 185 2.74 -1.87 -5.92
C THR A 185 1.71 -1.77 -7.04
N TRP A 186 1.96 -2.43 -8.16
CA TRP A 186 1.07 -2.48 -9.31
C TRP A 186 0.54 -3.89 -9.51
N ASN A 187 -0.78 -4.03 -9.54
CA ASN A 187 -1.47 -5.28 -9.79
C ASN A 187 -2.53 -5.02 -10.86
N ALA A 188 -2.34 -5.54 -12.07
CA ALA A 188 -3.32 -5.44 -13.14
C ALA A 188 -3.55 -6.82 -13.73
N SER A 189 -4.80 -7.26 -13.80
CA SER A 189 -5.13 -8.61 -14.31
C SER A 189 -5.01 -8.67 -15.83
N GLU A 190 -5.41 -7.59 -16.50
CA GLU A 190 -5.26 -7.38 -17.93
C GLU A 190 -4.59 -6.03 -18.19
N VAL A 191 -3.71 -6.00 -19.18
CA VAL A 191 -3.25 -4.76 -19.80
C VAL A 191 -4.17 -4.48 -20.98
N GLY A 192 -4.88 -3.35 -20.96
CA GLY A 192 -5.71 -2.94 -22.09
C GLY A 192 -4.86 -2.59 -23.31
N ASP A 193 -5.45 -2.74 -24.51
CA ASP A 193 -4.77 -2.57 -25.80
C ASP A 193 -4.07 -1.21 -25.98
N SER A 194 -4.44 -0.20 -25.21
CA SER A 194 -3.83 1.14 -25.25
C SER A 194 -2.57 1.27 -24.40
N CYS A 195 -2.37 0.45 -23.37
CA CYS A 195 -1.29 0.64 -22.39
C CYS A 195 -0.03 -0.12 -22.80
N ASP A 196 1.01 0.61 -23.22
CA ASP A 196 2.35 0.04 -23.41
C ASP A 196 2.98 -0.28 -22.05
N THR A 197 2.93 -1.57 -21.68
CA THR A 197 3.44 -2.05 -20.39
C THR A 197 4.94 -1.90 -20.26
N VAL A 198 5.69 -2.08 -21.35
CA VAL A 198 7.16 -1.97 -21.32
C VAL A 198 7.53 -0.52 -21.02
N ALA A 199 6.95 0.42 -21.75
CA ALA A 199 7.14 1.84 -21.52
C ALA A 199 6.71 2.26 -20.10
N PHE A 200 5.52 1.84 -19.67
CA PHE A 200 5.00 2.13 -18.33
C PHE A 200 5.94 1.64 -17.21
N LEU A 201 6.34 0.36 -17.23
CA LEU A 201 7.23 -0.20 -16.21
C LEU A 201 8.59 0.50 -16.21
N SER A 202 9.11 0.79 -17.40
CA SER A 202 10.37 1.50 -17.60
C SER A 202 10.33 2.93 -17.04
N GLU A 203 9.21 3.64 -17.18
CA GLU A 203 8.96 4.95 -16.59
C GLU A 203 8.81 4.88 -15.07
N MET A 204 8.01 3.94 -14.55
CA MET A 204 7.84 3.75 -13.10
C MET A 204 9.19 3.47 -12.43
N ALA A 205 10.04 2.65 -13.06
CA ALA A 205 11.39 2.35 -12.58
C ALA A 205 12.32 3.58 -12.48
N ALA A 206 12.04 4.65 -13.24
CA ALA A 206 12.74 5.93 -13.13
C ALA A 206 12.21 6.78 -11.96
N LEU A 207 10.95 6.58 -11.56
CA LEU A 207 10.25 7.42 -10.59
C LEU A 207 10.32 6.91 -9.16
N VAL A 208 10.29 5.58 -8.93
CA VAL A 208 10.24 5.00 -7.57
C VAL A 208 11.54 4.29 -7.17
N ARG A 209 11.70 4.01 -5.87
CA ARG A 209 12.80 3.18 -5.34
C ARG A 209 12.41 1.72 -5.18
N THR A 210 11.12 1.46 -4.96
CA THR A 210 10.59 0.10 -4.86
C THR A 210 9.43 -0.06 -5.84
N LEU A 211 9.50 -1.09 -6.67
CA LEU A 211 8.44 -1.45 -7.62
C LEU A 211 8.10 -2.92 -7.48
N TYR A 212 6.86 -3.22 -7.10
CA TYR A 212 6.30 -4.57 -7.10
C TYR A 212 5.24 -4.68 -8.19
N VAL A 213 5.33 -5.70 -9.03
CA VAL A 213 4.41 -5.94 -10.15
C VAL A 213 3.82 -7.34 -10.01
N PHE A 214 2.49 -7.42 -10.06
CA PHE A 214 1.71 -8.65 -9.91
C PHE A 214 0.78 -8.89 -11.12
N ARG A 215 0.38 -10.15 -11.35
CA ARG A 215 -0.54 -10.61 -12.41
C ARG A 215 -0.08 -10.30 -13.84
N ILE A 216 1.17 -10.67 -14.09
CA ILE A 216 1.93 -10.51 -15.35
C ILE A 216 1.40 -11.39 -16.53
N GLU A 217 0.18 -11.95 -16.46
CA GLU A 217 -0.32 -13.02 -17.34
C GLU A 217 -0.34 -12.65 -18.85
N THR A 218 -0.37 -11.37 -19.22
CA THR A 218 -0.38 -10.93 -20.63
C THR A 218 1.00 -10.61 -21.22
N LEU A 219 2.09 -10.94 -20.53
CA LEU A 219 3.44 -10.44 -20.87
C LEU A 219 4.42 -11.52 -21.34
N GLU A 220 3.90 -12.62 -21.91
CA GLU A 220 4.72 -13.72 -22.46
C GLU A 220 5.67 -13.25 -23.58
N ASP A 221 5.30 -12.18 -24.30
CA ASP A 221 6.10 -11.60 -25.40
C ASP A 221 7.15 -10.56 -24.95
N ILE A 222 7.23 -10.26 -23.65
CA ILE A 222 8.21 -9.29 -23.15
C ILE A 222 9.60 -9.92 -23.08
N ALA A 223 10.57 -9.24 -23.69
CA ALA A 223 11.98 -9.49 -23.45
C ALA A 223 12.36 -9.06 -22.01
N TRP A 224 12.05 -9.91 -21.02
CA TRP A 224 12.18 -9.59 -19.60
C TRP A 224 13.62 -9.28 -19.17
N ALA A 225 14.60 -10.04 -19.65
CA ALA A 225 15.99 -9.86 -19.26
C ALA A 225 16.54 -8.43 -19.52
N PRO A 226 16.44 -7.87 -20.74
CA PRO A 226 16.88 -6.50 -21.00
C PRO A 226 16.03 -5.45 -20.26
N LEU A 227 14.71 -5.63 -20.16
CA LEU A 227 13.84 -4.69 -19.43
C LEU A 227 14.19 -4.62 -17.94
N ILE A 228 14.40 -5.77 -17.29
CA ILE A 228 14.78 -5.82 -15.87
C ILE A 228 16.14 -5.15 -15.63
N GLN A 229 17.11 -5.38 -16.52
CA GLN A 229 18.41 -4.70 -16.46
C GLN A 229 18.26 -3.18 -16.59
N GLU A 230 17.46 -2.73 -17.55
CA GLU A 230 17.16 -1.33 -17.76
C GLU A 230 16.52 -0.72 -16.49
N MET A 231 15.44 -1.32 -15.99
CA MET A 231 14.72 -0.83 -14.81
C MET A 231 15.63 -0.72 -13.57
N LEU A 232 16.45 -1.74 -13.30
CA LEU A 232 17.39 -1.75 -12.17
C LEU A 232 18.56 -0.78 -12.33
N SER A 233 18.91 -0.41 -13.56
CA SER A 233 19.93 0.61 -13.83
C SER A 233 19.46 2.03 -13.48
N LYS A 234 18.15 2.25 -13.35
CA LYS A 234 17.52 3.55 -13.03
C LYS A 234 17.45 3.82 -11.53
N LYS A 235 16.31 4.32 -11.04
CA LYS A 235 16.11 4.72 -9.64
C LYS A 235 15.79 3.55 -8.71
N LEU A 236 15.33 2.40 -9.24
CA LEU A 236 14.96 1.23 -8.45
C LEU A 236 16.09 0.64 -7.60
N ASP A 237 15.79 0.50 -6.32
CA ASP A 237 16.57 -0.24 -5.34
C ASP A 237 15.97 -1.62 -5.06
N LYS A 238 14.65 -1.78 -5.27
CA LYS A 238 13.90 -3.01 -5.06
C LYS A 238 12.95 -3.27 -6.21
N LEU A 239 13.01 -4.48 -6.77
CA LEU A 239 12.10 -4.94 -7.82
C LEU A 239 11.55 -6.33 -7.47
N HIS A 240 10.24 -6.48 -7.54
CA HIS A 240 9.56 -7.78 -7.44
C HIS A 240 8.61 -7.97 -8.61
N LEU A 241 8.68 -9.15 -9.24
CA LEU A 241 7.78 -9.53 -10.32
C LEU A 241 7.10 -10.85 -9.95
N SER A 242 5.78 -10.93 -10.16
CA SER A 242 5.03 -12.17 -9.95
C SER A 242 3.80 -12.26 -10.86
N THR A 243 3.47 -13.47 -11.29
CA THR A 243 2.22 -13.79 -12.01
C THR A 243 1.00 -13.88 -11.10
N THR A 244 1.16 -13.97 -9.78
CA THR A 244 0.03 -14.13 -8.86
C THR A 244 -0.02 -13.01 -7.84
N PHE A 245 -1.23 -12.50 -7.59
CA PHE A 245 -1.43 -11.48 -6.56
C PHE A 245 -1.56 -12.06 -5.16
N ASP A 246 -1.82 -13.37 -5.03
CA ASP A 246 -2.25 -13.91 -3.74
C ASP A 246 -1.14 -13.85 -2.68
N ARG A 247 -1.25 -12.83 -1.83
CA ARG A 247 -0.39 -12.58 -0.67
C ARG A 247 -0.66 -13.57 0.49
N SER A 248 -1.59 -14.52 0.32
CA SER A 248 -2.07 -15.47 1.34
C SER A 248 -2.01 -16.94 0.93
N ILE A 249 -2.11 -17.26 -0.35
CA ILE A 249 -1.78 -18.59 -0.85
C ILE A 249 -0.27 -18.68 -0.77
N SER A 250 0.20 -19.59 0.08
CA SER A 250 1.53 -20.17 0.08
C SER A 250 2.20 -20.22 -1.31
N TYR A 251 2.84 -19.10 -1.70
CA TYR A 251 3.90 -18.87 -2.68
C TYR A 251 3.97 -19.69 -3.98
N PHE A 252 2.99 -20.51 -4.36
CA PHE A 252 3.30 -21.67 -5.22
C PHE A 252 2.14 -22.24 -6.05
N GLU A 253 1.02 -21.55 -6.16
CA GLU A 253 0.17 -21.71 -7.35
C GLU A 253 0.61 -20.67 -8.39
N GLN A 254 1.92 -20.53 -8.57
CA GLN A 254 2.51 -19.53 -9.45
C GLN A 254 2.54 -20.09 -10.87
N PHE A 255 2.28 -19.23 -11.86
CA PHE A 255 2.74 -19.46 -13.23
C PHE A 255 4.14 -18.87 -13.37
N ASP A 256 4.89 -19.29 -14.38
CA ASP A 256 6.22 -18.74 -14.61
C ASP A 256 6.17 -17.26 -14.92
N THR A 257 6.87 -16.46 -14.13
CA THR A 257 7.02 -15.04 -14.44
C THR A 257 8.13 -14.84 -15.47
N ILE A 258 9.18 -15.66 -15.41
CA ILE A 258 10.26 -15.69 -16.40
C ILE A 258 10.70 -17.12 -16.69
N SER A 259 11.25 -17.36 -17.89
CA SER A 259 11.84 -18.64 -18.28
C SER A 259 13.18 -18.93 -17.58
N THR A 260 13.62 -20.19 -17.56
CA THR A 260 14.95 -20.57 -17.04
C THR A 260 16.09 -19.85 -17.78
N ASP A 261 15.96 -19.66 -19.09
CA ASP A 261 16.97 -18.99 -19.91
C ASP A 261 17.07 -17.50 -19.55
N CYS A 262 15.92 -16.84 -19.36
CA CYS A 262 15.86 -15.48 -18.85
C CYS A 262 16.51 -15.38 -17.46
N ALA A 263 16.17 -16.29 -16.54
CA ALA A 263 16.77 -16.33 -15.21
C ALA A 263 18.30 -16.53 -15.25
N THR A 264 18.80 -17.36 -16.16
CA THR A 264 20.24 -17.59 -16.36
C THR A 264 20.92 -16.33 -16.88
N ALA A 265 20.35 -15.70 -17.90
CA ALA A 265 20.85 -14.44 -18.46
C ALA A 265 20.88 -13.32 -17.40
N LEU A 266 19.86 -13.24 -16.54
CA LEU A 266 19.81 -12.27 -15.44
C LEU A 266 20.91 -12.52 -14.40
N ILE A 267 21.17 -13.78 -14.03
CA ILE A 267 22.24 -14.13 -13.09
C ILE A 267 23.61 -13.70 -13.63
N GLU A 268 23.82 -13.78 -14.94
CA GLU A 268 25.08 -13.40 -15.58
C GLU A 268 25.23 -11.88 -15.80
N ALA A 269 24.12 -11.18 -16.02
CA ALA A 269 24.12 -9.77 -16.40
C ALA A 269 23.90 -8.81 -15.22
N LEU A 270 22.95 -9.10 -14.32
CA LEU A 270 22.56 -8.18 -13.24
C LEU A 270 23.69 -7.86 -12.25
N PRO A 271 24.61 -8.78 -11.89
CA PRO A 271 25.74 -8.45 -11.02
C PRO A 271 26.71 -7.41 -11.60
N LYS A 272 26.65 -7.15 -12.92
CA LYS A 272 27.45 -6.11 -13.58
C LYS A 272 26.88 -4.70 -13.36
N ILE A 273 25.64 -4.59 -12.87
CA ILE A 273 25.03 -3.30 -12.53
C ILE A 273 25.74 -2.73 -11.30
N ARG A 274 26.38 -1.57 -11.46
CA ARG A 274 27.14 -0.89 -10.40
C ARG A 274 26.23 -0.15 -9.39
N LYS A 275 25.18 -0.82 -8.92
CA LYS A 275 24.18 -0.28 -7.99
C LYS A 275 23.81 -1.31 -6.94
N ARG A 276 23.46 -0.85 -5.73
CA ARG A 276 22.94 -1.71 -4.67
C ARG A 276 21.44 -1.92 -4.87
N PHE A 277 21.04 -3.13 -5.27
CA PHE A 277 19.64 -3.48 -5.45
C PHE A 277 19.28 -4.81 -4.79
N HIS A 278 17.97 -5.05 -4.69
CA HIS A 278 17.36 -6.34 -4.38
C HIS A 278 16.32 -6.66 -5.48
N PHE A 279 16.41 -7.85 -6.05
CA PHE A 279 15.49 -8.34 -7.07
C PHE A 279 14.93 -9.70 -6.68
N SER A 280 13.64 -9.93 -6.90
CA SER A 280 13.07 -11.27 -6.82
C SER A 280 11.98 -11.52 -7.85
N THR A 281 11.87 -12.77 -8.29
CA THR A 281 10.86 -13.24 -9.26
C THR A 281 10.66 -14.75 -9.17
N ALA A 282 9.52 -15.24 -9.66
CA ALA A 282 9.22 -16.65 -9.78
C ALA A 282 9.62 -17.22 -11.15
N PHE A 283 10.13 -18.45 -11.17
CA PHE A 283 10.46 -19.18 -12.40
C PHE A 283 10.35 -20.69 -12.20
N THR A 284 10.14 -21.44 -13.27
CA THR A 284 10.27 -22.90 -13.32
C THR A 284 11.62 -23.26 -13.93
N GLY A 285 12.19 -24.33 -13.39
CA GLY A 285 13.41 -24.95 -13.90
C GLY A 285 14.48 -25.12 -12.84
N ARG A 286 15.58 -25.75 -13.25
CA ARG A 286 16.72 -26.00 -12.38
C ARG A 286 17.88 -25.10 -12.79
N LEU A 287 18.14 -24.10 -11.96
CA LEU A 287 19.41 -23.39 -11.99
C LEU A 287 20.40 -24.16 -11.10
N GLY A 288 21.67 -24.23 -11.50
CA GLY A 288 22.73 -24.74 -10.64
C GLY A 288 22.75 -23.99 -9.29
N GLY A 289 23.22 -24.66 -8.23
CA GLY A 289 23.18 -24.14 -6.85
C GLY A 289 23.78 -22.74 -6.66
N ILE A 290 23.58 -22.15 -5.47
CA ILE A 290 23.96 -20.78 -5.08
C ILE A 290 25.27 -20.32 -5.77
N LYS A 291 25.15 -19.41 -6.72
CA LYS A 291 26.31 -18.74 -7.34
C LYS A 291 26.59 -17.45 -6.56
N GLN A 292 27.69 -17.42 -5.80
CA GLN A 292 28.18 -16.17 -5.20
C GLN A 292 28.97 -15.40 -6.26
N GLN A 293 28.51 -14.19 -6.60
CA GLN A 293 29.24 -13.27 -7.46
C GLN A 293 29.39 -11.94 -6.74
N ARG A 294 30.49 -11.75 -5.99
CA ARG A 294 30.72 -10.51 -5.22
C ARG A 294 30.56 -9.28 -6.14
N PRO A 295 29.81 -8.23 -5.72
CA PRO A 295 29.22 -8.00 -4.39
C PRO A 295 27.80 -8.56 -4.18
N PHE A 296 27.28 -9.36 -5.10
CA PHE A 296 25.91 -9.90 -5.09
C PHE A 296 25.84 -11.37 -4.65
N ILE A 297 24.71 -11.75 -4.09
CA ILE A 297 24.36 -13.14 -3.77
C ILE A 297 23.10 -13.50 -4.54
N CYS A 298 23.20 -14.58 -5.32
CA CYS A 298 22.06 -15.20 -5.98
C CYS A 298 21.58 -16.39 -5.14
N ARG A 299 20.34 -16.32 -4.64
CA ARG A 299 19.68 -17.38 -3.88
C ARG A 299 18.50 -17.91 -4.68
N ILE A 300 18.26 -19.21 -4.54
CA ILE A 300 17.08 -19.88 -5.06
C ILE A 300 16.33 -20.38 -3.85
N LYS A 301 15.13 -19.84 -3.62
CA LYS A 301 14.24 -20.32 -2.55
C LYS A 301 13.31 -21.37 -3.15
N GLU A 302 13.46 -22.60 -2.67
CA GLU A 302 12.59 -23.71 -3.04
C GLU A 302 11.22 -23.57 -2.36
N PRO A 303 10.17 -24.15 -2.97
CA PRO A 303 8.86 -24.20 -2.37
C PRO A 303 8.81 -25.05 -1.08
N PRO A 304 8.22 -24.60 0.05
CA PRO A 304 7.76 -25.49 1.09
C PRO A 304 6.85 -26.57 0.53
N LEU A 305 7.08 -27.77 1.04
CA LEU A 305 6.22 -28.93 0.84
C LEU A 305 4.89 -28.66 1.56
N ILE A 306 3.80 -28.53 0.80
CA ILE A 306 2.45 -28.41 1.34
C ILE A 306 1.64 -29.59 0.81
N GLY A 307 1.42 -30.59 1.67
CA GLY A 307 0.78 -31.85 1.29
C GLY A 307 1.65 -32.73 0.38
N MET A 308 1.02 -33.50 -0.51
CA MET A 308 1.66 -34.45 -1.44
C MET A 308 1.93 -33.90 -2.86
N LYS A 309 1.61 -32.64 -3.15
CA LYS A 309 1.87 -32.03 -4.46
C LYS A 309 3.21 -31.28 -4.43
N GLN A 310 4.19 -31.75 -5.20
CA GLN A 310 5.41 -30.97 -5.46
C GLN A 310 5.03 -29.73 -6.26
N LYS A 311 5.17 -28.57 -5.62
CA LYS A 311 5.13 -27.28 -6.30
C LYS A 311 6.46 -27.13 -7.07
N THR A 312 6.39 -26.73 -8.34
CA THR A 312 7.55 -26.65 -9.25
C THR A 312 8.23 -25.30 -9.27
N ASN A 313 7.56 -24.27 -8.76
CA ASN A 313 8.01 -22.89 -8.92
C ASN A 313 8.98 -22.51 -7.83
N ARG A 314 10.10 -21.95 -8.25
CA ARG A 314 11.20 -21.50 -7.40
C ARG A 314 11.25 -19.98 -7.45
N MET A 315 11.72 -19.38 -6.37
CA MET A 315 11.94 -17.94 -6.33
C MET A 315 13.43 -17.66 -6.54
N LEU A 316 13.74 -16.94 -7.62
CA LEU A 316 15.06 -16.35 -7.82
C LEU A 316 15.14 -15.07 -6.99
N ILE A 317 16.20 -14.95 -6.20
CA ILE A 317 16.50 -13.76 -5.40
C ILE A 317 17.93 -13.33 -5.70
N ILE A 318 18.12 -12.09 -6.11
CA ILE A 318 19.44 -11.49 -6.37
C ILE A 318 19.56 -10.24 -5.51
N SER A 319 20.49 -10.25 -4.56
CA SER A 319 20.64 -9.16 -3.60
C SER A 319 22.09 -8.72 -3.49
N HIS A 320 22.33 -7.42 -3.43
CA HIS A 320 23.61 -6.89 -2.98
C HIS A 320 23.88 -7.33 -1.53
N TRP A 321 25.14 -7.60 -1.16
CA TRP A 321 25.48 -8.13 0.17
C TRP A 321 24.94 -7.28 1.33
N SER A 322 24.91 -5.95 1.17
CA SER A 322 24.39 -5.02 2.18
C SER A 322 22.86 -5.03 2.32
N ARG A 323 22.14 -5.81 1.51
CA ARG A 323 20.68 -5.89 1.42
C ARG A 323 20.17 -7.33 1.56
N ILE A 324 21.02 -8.23 2.08
CA ILE A 324 20.73 -9.67 2.21
C ILE A 324 19.53 -9.95 3.12
N ASP A 325 19.38 -9.16 4.19
CA ASP A 325 18.32 -9.32 5.19
C ASP A 325 17.05 -8.55 4.80
N GLU A 326 17.06 -7.83 3.68
CA GLU A 326 15.86 -7.22 3.13
C GLU A 326 15.00 -8.34 2.51
N GLU A 327 14.21 -9.05 3.32
CA GLU A 327 13.18 -9.92 2.75
C GLU A 327 12.16 -9.06 1.98
N ILE A 328 11.89 -9.44 0.73
CA ILE A 328 10.65 -9.01 0.05
C ILE A 328 9.53 -9.84 0.66
N VAL A 329 9.06 -9.40 1.83
CA VAL A 329 7.74 -9.77 2.32
C VAL A 329 6.79 -8.72 1.74
N PRO A 330 5.87 -9.08 0.83
CA PRO A 330 4.76 -8.19 0.51
C PRO A 330 4.06 -7.86 1.83
N GLU A 331 4.08 -6.58 2.23
CA GLU A 331 3.49 -6.14 3.49
C GLU A 331 1.96 -6.32 3.44
N ARG A 332 1.49 -7.51 3.83
CA ARG A 332 0.10 -7.88 4.19
C ARG A 332 -0.93 -8.03 3.06
N LYS A 333 -1.94 -8.85 3.37
CA LYS A 333 -3.06 -9.31 2.53
C LYS A 333 -3.99 -8.15 2.13
N PHE A 334 -4.43 -8.11 0.88
CA PHE A 334 -5.72 -7.48 0.55
C PHE A 334 -6.80 -8.38 1.17
N ASP A 335 -7.61 -7.83 2.08
CA ASP A 335 -8.76 -8.56 2.60
C ASP A 335 -9.81 -8.61 1.47
N GLY A 336 -9.83 -9.69 0.69
CA GLY A 336 -10.86 -9.99 -0.31
C GLY A 336 -12.29 -10.11 0.25
N THR A 337 -12.49 -9.87 1.54
CA THR A 337 -13.79 -9.91 2.22
C THR A 337 -14.80 -8.86 1.73
N SER A 338 -14.43 -7.98 0.81
CA SER A 338 -15.40 -7.09 0.16
C SER A 338 -16.21 -7.84 -0.92
N PHE A 339 -15.62 -8.79 -1.66
CA PHE A 339 -16.32 -9.44 -2.79
C PHE A 339 -17.27 -10.56 -2.36
N ASP A 340 -16.92 -11.35 -1.33
CA ASP A 340 -17.75 -12.50 -0.88
C ASP A 340 -19.08 -12.09 -0.23
N ALA A 341 -19.25 -10.80 0.11
CA ALA A 341 -20.49 -10.30 0.72
C ALA A 341 -21.55 -9.88 -0.31
N TYR A 342 -21.27 -9.97 -1.62
CA TYR A 342 -22.20 -9.50 -2.67
C TYR A 342 -22.85 -10.61 -3.50
N PHE A 343 -22.60 -11.89 -3.20
CA PHE A 343 -23.26 -13.04 -3.82
C PHE A 343 -23.82 -14.04 -2.80
N SER A 344 -24.46 -13.56 -1.72
CA SER A 344 -25.37 -14.39 -0.91
C SER A 344 -26.63 -13.65 -0.49
#